data_AF-A0A7S4RK31-F1
#
_entry.id   AF-A0A7S4RK31-F1
#
_cell.length_a   1.000
_cell.length_b   1.000
_cell.length_c   1.000
_cell.angle_alpha   90.00
_cell.angle_beta   90.00
_cell.angle_gamma   90.00
#
_symmetry.space_group_name_H-M   'P 1'
#
loop_
_entity.id
_entity.type
_entity.pdbx_description
1 polymer ?
#
loop_
_entity_poly.entity_id
_entity_poly.type
_entity_poly.pdbx_seq_one_letter_code
_entity_poly.pdbx_strand_id
1 'polypeptide(L)'
;MSTHGAWAPPGGPEAHFASYGAMPDLQAVDLLAKPRRLQKTHPIIGMGAPLVSVLTPCVVFTAVCALLTFSIHFYQPHLSRFLCAAFLAAVLLLGYMAYLSHTREGTARGGTPARLTFLFATSLLGWLAGLVSGQLNYSANMYPYFDVTELNIYTSVDPSVSQGQRLMDLGRVMFLPGSHLDLTKVMSFRSSRMYCIAPVTVGSSGNLSSYDFWAAGVDCCSGKADFRCGEYRNPHARAGLRLVHGSQHDFFRLAVQQAEATYKIRAPHPIFLHWVQDPIAEIHAYQDEGCKNFLLSICSFFVFQLFAVAAFALLSKTIC
;
A
#
# COMPACT_ATOMS: atom_id res chain seq x y z
N MET A 1 -2.03 -108.23 -68.25
CA MET A 1 -3.30 -107.81 -67.64
C MET A 1 -3.34 -106.29 -67.72
N SER A 2 -4.00 -105.70 -68.74
CA SER A 2 -5.45 -105.47 -68.84
C SER A 2 -5.92 -104.35 -67.89
N THR A 3 -6.58 -103.27 -68.32
CA THR A 3 -7.06 -102.85 -69.67
C THR A 3 -7.64 -101.42 -69.58
N HIS A 4 -7.52 -100.61 -70.65
CA HIS A 4 -8.26 -99.34 -70.88
C HIS A 4 -8.03 -98.19 -69.85
N GLY A 5 -8.24 -96.90 -70.16
CA GLY A 5 -8.53 -96.26 -71.44
C GLY A 5 -8.67 -94.72 -71.31
N ALA A 6 -8.01 -94.00 -72.23
CA ALA A 6 -8.35 -92.71 -72.84
C ALA A 6 -9.30 -91.69 -72.14
N TRP A 7 -8.87 -90.41 -72.01
CA TRP A 7 -9.32 -89.31 -72.90
C TRP A 7 -8.56 -87.97 -72.68
N ALA A 8 -8.50 -87.14 -73.72
CA ALA A 8 -8.06 -85.74 -73.78
C ALA A 8 -8.49 -85.15 -75.16
N PRO A 9 -8.32 -83.85 -75.50
CA PRO A 9 -8.02 -82.67 -74.67
C PRO A 9 -9.29 -81.80 -74.52
N PRO A 10 -9.62 -80.67 -75.22
CA PRO A 10 -8.90 -79.75 -76.14
C PRO A 10 -8.85 -78.25 -75.66
N GLY A 11 -8.13 -77.39 -76.42
CA GLY A 11 -8.44 -75.94 -76.53
C GLY A 11 -7.43 -74.93 -75.95
N GLY A 12 -6.59 -74.33 -76.81
CA GLY A 12 -5.97 -73.02 -76.55
C GLY A 12 -6.89 -71.87 -77.01
N PRO A 13 -6.38 -70.65 -77.33
CA PRO A 13 -4.98 -70.25 -77.48
C PRO A 13 -4.61 -68.97 -76.67
N GLU A 14 -3.41 -68.43 -76.95
CA GLU A 14 -3.05 -67.00 -77.09
C GLU A 14 -3.91 -65.90 -76.42
N ALA A 15 -3.42 -64.76 -75.95
CA ALA A 15 -2.10 -64.16 -75.75
C ALA A 15 -2.38 -62.70 -75.29
N HIS A 16 -1.49 -62.09 -74.51
CA HIS A 16 -1.38 -60.64 -74.26
C HIS A 16 -2.64 -59.75 -74.27
N PHE A 17 -3.01 -59.21 -73.10
CA PHE A 17 -3.19 -57.75 -72.98
C PHE A 17 -2.91 -57.29 -71.54
N ALA A 18 -1.96 -56.37 -71.39
CA ALA A 18 -1.79 -55.63 -70.13
C ALA A 18 -2.85 -54.51 -70.09
N SER A 19 -3.64 -54.44 -69.02
CA SER A 19 -4.54 -53.32 -68.78
C SER A 19 -4.64 -52.97 -67.30
N TYR A 20 -4.53 -51.67 -67.06
CA TYR A 20 -4.60 -50.91 -65.82
C TYR A 20 -5.62 -51.36 -64.76
N GLY A 21 -5.17 -51.30 -63.48
CA GLY A 21 -5.96 -50.71 -62.39
C GLY A 21 -6.51 -51.65 -61.31
N ALA A 22 -5.87 -51.64 -60.12
CA ALA A 22 -6.51 -51.57 -58.79
C ALA A 22 -5.48 -51.78 -57.66
N MET A 23 -5.51 -50.92 -56.62
CA MET A 23 -5.07 -51.29 -55.27
C MET A 23 -6.27 -51.94 -54.54
N PRO A 24 -6.03 -53.01 -53.77
CA PRO A 24 -6.32 -53.01 -52.33
C PRO A 24 -5.21 -53.75 -51.52
N ASP A 25 -5.17 -53.77 -50.19
CA ASP A 25 -6.14 -53.30 -49.18
C ASP A 25 -5.42 -52.76 -47.93
N LEU A 26 -5.91 -51.64 -47.38
CA LEU A 26 -5.30 -50.93 -46.24
C LEU A 26 -6.25 -51.01 -45.02
N GLN A 27 -6.53 -52.22 -44.53
CA GLN A 27 -7.54 -52.45 -43.46
C GLN A 27 -7.08 -53.28 -42.25
N ALA A 28 -5.80 -53.67 -42.15
CA ALA A 28 -5.34 -54.61 -41.11
C ALA A 28 -4.77 -53.97 -39.83
N VAL A 29 -4.64 -52.64 -39.73
CA VAL A 29 -3.86 -51.98 -38.65
C VAL A 29 -4.71 -51.24 -37.59
N ASP A 30 -5.97 -50.89 -37.89
CA ASP A 30 -6.76 -49.98 -37.02
C ASP A 30 -7.49 -50.63 -35.83
N LEU A 31 -7.50 -51.97 -35.70
CA LEU A 31 -8.33 -52.66 -34.70
C LEU A 31 -7.72 -52.77 -33.27
N LEU A 32 -6.51 -52.23 -33.03
CA LEU A 32 -5.92 -52.14 -31.68
C LEU A 32 -5.70 -50.72 -31.17
N ALA A 33 -6.19 -49.70 -31.90
CA ALA A 33 -6.29 -48.34 -31.40
C ALA A 33 -7.44 -48.19 -30.39
N LYS A 34 -7.32 -48.85 -29.21
CA LYS A 34 -8.23 -48.65 -28.07
C LYS A 34 -8.33 -47.15 -27.81
N PRO A 35 -9.49 -46.50 -28.00
CA PRO A 35 -9.59 -45.09 -27.71
C PRO A 35 -9.37 -44.93 -26.21
N ARG A 36 -8.22 -44.35 -25.83
CA ARG A 36 -8.07 -43.72 -24.52
C ARG A 36 -9.18 -42.68 -24.49
N ARG A 37 -10.31 -43.03 -23.86
CA ARG A 37 -11.28 -42.04 -23.38
C ARG A 37 -10.44 -41.11 -22.53
N LEU A 38 -10.12 -39.93 -23.08
CA LEU A 38 -9.57 -38.83 -22.32
C LEU A 38 -10.62 -38.58 -21.25
N GLN A 39 -10.33 -39.10 -20.07
CA GLN A 39 -11.17 -38.96 -18.91
C GLN A 39 -11.37 -37.47 -18.75
N LYS A 40 -12.60 -37.00 -18.93
CA LYS A 40 -12.96 -35.62 -18.64
C LYS A 40 -12.80 -35.44 -17.14
N THR A 41 -11.57 -35.22 -16.69
CA THR A 41 -11.30 -34.45 -15.50
C THR A 41 -11.87 -33.08 -15.77
N HIS A 42 -13.15 -32.92 -15.42
CA HIS A 42 -13.77 -31.61 -15.29
C HIS A 42 -12.81 -30.81 -14.41
N PRO A 43 -12.20 -29.71 -14.90
CA PRO A 43 -11.25 -28.96 -14.11
C PRO A 43 -11.97 -28.50 -12.85
N ILE A 44 -11.36 -28.75 -11.69
CA ILE A 44 -11.94 -28.52 -10.37
C ILE A 44 -11.95 -27.01 -10.09
N ILE A 45 -12.82 -26.30 -10.80
CA ILE A 45 -13.10 -24.87 -10.66
C ILE A 45 -14.62 -24.65 -10.82
N GLY A 46 -15.42 -25.49 -10.17
CA GLY A 46 -16.86 -25.30 -10.05
C GLY A 46 -17.17 -24.14 -9.09
N MET A 47 -18.04 -23.22 -9.51
CA MET A 47 -18.64 -22.07 -8.77
C MET A 47 -17.70 -21.06 -8.07
N GLY A 48 -16.52 -21.43 -7.58
CA GLY A 48 -15.57 -20.54 -6.89
C GLY A 48 -14.70 -19.66 -7.81
N ALA A 49 -14.70 -19.89 -9.12
CA ALA A 49 -13.92 -19.09 -10.09
C ALA A 49 -14.09 -17.56 -9.96
N PRO A 50 -15.33 -16.99 -9.96
CA PRO A 50 -15.53 -15.56 -9.80
C PRO A 50 -15.13 -15.07 -8.40
N LEU A 51 -15.32 -15.91 -7.37
CA LEU A 51 -14.98 -15.58 -5.99
C LEU A 51 -13.46 -15.39 -5.84
N VAL A 52 -12.64 -16.28 -6.44
CA VAL A 52 -11.17 -16.12 -6.45
C VAL A 52 -10.76 -14.80 -7.14
N SER A 53 -11.39 -14.44 -8.26
CA SER A 53 -11.09 -13.16 -8.94
C SER A 53 -11.55 -11.90 -8.19
N VAL A 54 -12.45 -12.01 -7.20
CA VAL A 54 -12.76 -10.91 -6.28
C VAL A 54 -11.81 -10.91 -5.08
N LEU A 55 -11.61 -12.08 -4.45
CA LEU A 55 -10.88 -12.17 -3.19
C LEU A 55 -9.37 -11.96 -3.36
N THR A 56 -8.72 -12.53 -4.38
CA THR A 56 -7.26 -12.44 -4.51
C THR A 56 -6.76 -10.99 -4.68
N PRO A 57 -7.31 -10.14 -5.59
CA PRO A 57 -6.88 -8.75 -5.69
C PRO A 57 -7.18 -7.95 -4.42
N CYS A 58 -8.32 -8.20 -3.77
CA CYS A 58 -8.69 -7.54 -2.51
C CYS A 58 -7.73 -7.92 -1.37
N VAL A 59 -7.32 -9.19 -1.25
CA VAL A 59 -6.33 -9.63 -0.24
C VAL A 59 -4.95 -9.04 -0.52
N VAL A 60 -4.52 -8.95 -1.79
CA VAL A 60 -3.26 -8.28 -2.15
C VAL A 60 -3.31 -6.79 -1.79
N PHE A 61 -4.41 -6.12 -2.12
CA PHE A 61 -4.61 -4.71 -1.78
C PHE A 61 -4.61 -4.48 -0.26
N THR A 62 -5.41 -5.24 0.51
CA THR A 62 -5.50 -5.06 1.97
C THR A 62 -4.19 -5.39 2.66
N ALA A 63 -3.49 -6.45 2.25
CA ALA A 63 -2.20 -6.82 2.82
C ALA A 63 -1.12 -5.76 2.57
N VAL A 64 -0.96 -5.28 1.32
CA VAL A 64 0.03 -4.25 0.98
C VAL A 64 -0.29 -2.91 1.66
N CYS A 65 -1.57 -2.51 1.66
CA CYS A 65 -2.02 -1.29 2.33
C CYS A 65 -1.76 -1.36 3.84
N ALA A 66 -2.05 -2.50 4.49
CA ALA A 66 -1.80 -2.71 5.92
C ALA A 66 -0.30 -2.74 6.26
N LEU A 67 0.52 -3.41 5.43
CA LEU A 67 1.99 -3.50 5.62
C LEU A 67 2.71 -2.15 5.55
N LEU A 68 2.12 -1.16 4.88
CA LEU A 68 2.63 0.21 4.80
C LEU A 68 1.96 1.15 5.81
N THR A 69 0.68 0.96 6.12
CA THR A 69 -0.07 1.82 7.04
C THR A 69 0.32 1.61 8.51
N PHE A 70 0.51 0.36 8.94
CA PHE A 70 0.65 0.03 10.36
C PHE A 70 2.11 -0.10 10.83
N SER A 71 2.27 -0.37 12.13
CA SER A 71 3.52 -0.37 12.90
C SER A 71 4.70 -1.14 12.27
N ILE A 72 4.45 -2.17 11.46
CA ILE A 72 5.51 -2.93 10.75
C ILE A 72 6.37 -1.99 9.88
N HIS A 73 5.76 -0.99 9.23
CA HIS A 73 6.50 -0.03 8.41
C HIS A 73 7.38 0.91 9.25
N PHE A 74 6.90 1.29 10.44
CA PHE A 74 7.62 2.18 11.36
C PHE A 74 8.83 1.45 11.99
N TYR A 75 8.61 0.29 12.62
CA TYR A 75 9.66 -0.45 13.31
C TYR A 75 10.70 -1.07 12.37
N GLN A 76 10.25 -1.62 11.23
CA GLN A 76 11.11 -2.36 10.31
C GLN A 76 10.75 -2.03 8.85
N PRO A 77 11.11 -0.83 8.36
CA PRO A 77 10.80 -0.41 6.98
C PRO A 77 11.41 -1.36 5.93
N HIS A 78 12.52 -2.02 6.24
CA HIS A 78 13.11 -3.04 5.38
C HIS A 78 12.24 -4.31 5.27
N LEU A 79 11.66 -4.79 6.38
CA LEU A 79 10.76 -5.94 6.39
C LEU A 79 9.45 -5.61 5.65
N SER A 80 8.85 -4.45 5.93
CA SER A 80 7.65 -3.97 5.23
C SER A 80 7.86 -3.93 3.70
N ARG A 81 8.98 -3.36 3.23
CA ARG A 81 9.33 -3.33 1.80
C ARG A 81 9.60 -4.72 1.21
N PHE A 82 10.29 -5.59 1.95
CA PHE A 82 10.53 -6.98 1.54
C PHE A 82 9.22 -7.77 1.37
N LEU A 83 8.28 -7.64 2.31
CA LEU A 83 6.98 -8.28 2.22
C LEU A 83 6.15 -7.72 1.05
N CYS A 84 6.17 -6.40 0.82
CA CYS A 84 5.53 -5.80 -0.36
C CYS A 84 6.12 -6.32 -1.69
N ALA A 85 7.44 -6.55 -1.73
CA ALA A 85 8.12 -7.17 -2.88
C ALA A 85 7.79 -8.67 -3.03
N ALA A 86 7.59 -9.40 -1.93
CA ALA A 86 7.12 -10.79 -1.97
C ALA A 86 5.68 -10.89 -2.53
N PHE A 87 4.79 -9.96 -2.17
CA PHE A 87 3.47 -9.84 -2.79
C PHE A 87 3.56 -9.51 -4.29
N LEU A 88 4.49 -8.63 -4.71
CA LEU A 88 4.74 -8.37 -6.13
C LEU A 88 5.20 -9.64 -6.85
N ALA A 89 6.13 -10.41 -6.27
CA ALA A 89 6.61 -11.66 -6.85
C ALA A 89 5.47 -12.68 -7.02
N ALA A 90 4.56 -12.79 -6.04
CA ALA A 90 3.37 -13.63 -6.16
C ALA A 90 2.44 -13.18 -7.32
N VAL A 91 2.22 -11.87 -7.49
CA VAL A 91 1.47 -11.32 -8.63
C VAL A 91 2.18 -11.61 -9.97
N LEU A 92 3.50 -11.45 -10.04
CA LEU A 92 4.28 -11.77 -11.24
C LEU A 92 4.24 -13.27 -11.58
N LEU A 93 4.21 -14.17 -10.59
CA LEU A 93 3.99 -15.60 -10.81
C LEU A 93 2.61 -15.88 -11.43
N LEU A 94 1.55 -15.18 -11.02
CA LEU A 94 0.23 -15.30 -11.67
C LEU A 94 0.30 -14.83 -13.15
N GLY A 95 1.04 -13.76 -13.43
CA GLY A 95 1.30 -13.28 -14.79
C GLY A 95 2.09 -14.29 -15.64
N TYR A 96 3.12 -14.92 -15.07
CA TYR A 96 3.88 -15.99 -15.74
C TYR A 96 3.01 -17.22 -16.04
N MET A 97 2.14 -17.62 -15.11
CA MET A 97 1.17 -18.70 -15.34
C MET A 97 0.15 -18.34 -16.43
N ALA A 98 -0.28 -17.08 -16.52
CA ALA A 98 -1.12 -16.60 -17.63
C ALA A 98 -0.37 -16.68 -18.98
N TYR A 99 0.89 -16.24 -19.04
CA TYR A 99 1.73 -16.33 -20.24
C TYR A 99 1.98 -17.78 -20.70
N LEU A 100 2.28 -18.69 -19.77
CA LEU A 100 2.40 -20.12 -20.04
C LEU A 100 1.08 -20.76 -20.52
N SER A 101 -0.08 -20.21 -20.09
CA SER A 101 -1.38 -20.71 -20.55
C SER A 101 -1.66 -20.34 -22.01
N HIS A 102 -1.25 -19.14 -22.46
CA HIS A 102 -1.35 -18.72 -23.86
C HIS A 102 -0.38 -19.46 -24.79
N THR A 103 0.88 -19.67 -24.36
CA THR A 103 1.89 -20.37 -25.18
C THR A 103 1.65 -21.87 -25.34
N ARG A 104 0.70 -22.45 -24.59
CA ARG A 104 0.30 -23.87 -24.65
C ARG A 104 -1.03 -24.11 -25.37
N GLU A 105 -1.56 -23.13 -26.11
CA GLU A 105 -2.85 -23.21 -26.79
C GLU A 105 -2.82 -24.13 -28.03
N GLY A 106 -2.81 -25.45 -27.79
CA GLY A 106 -3.10 -26.48 -28.80
C GLY A 106 -4.54 -27.01 -28.78
N THR A 107 -5.16 -27.13 -27.60
CA THR A 107 -6.44 -27.88 -27.44
C THR A 107 -7.33 -27.46 -26.25
N ALA A 108 -7.26 -26.21 -25.77
CA ALA A 108 -8.10 -25.72 -24.67
C ALA A 108 -9.27 -24.86 -25.18
N ARG A 109 -10.53 -25.30 -24.96
CA ARG A 109 -11.72 -24.49 -25.26
C ARG A 109 -11.72 -23.19 -24.44
N GLY A 110 -12.07 -22.08 -25.08
CA GLY A 110 -11.86 -20.71 -24.59
C GLY A 110 -12.46 -20.40 -23.21
N GLY A 111 -11.76 -19.54 -22.46
CA GLY A 111 -12.23 -18.96 -21.20
C GLY A 111 -11.22 -19.02 -20.04
N THR A 112 -10.26 -19.96 -20.08
CA THR A 112 -9.21 -20.09 -19.05
C THR A 112 -8.13 -19.00 -19.11
N PRO A 113 -7.47 -18.73 -20.26
CA PRO A 113 -6.34 -17.79 -20.30
C PRO A 113 -6.77 -16.35 -20.03
N ALA A 114 -7.86 -15.89 -20.66
CA ALA A 114 -8.42 -14.54 -20.44
C ALA A 114 -8.74 -14.25 -18.96
N ARG A 115 -9.19 -15.26 -18.20
CA ARG A 115 -9.47 -15.14 -16.76
C ARG A 115 -8.20 -14.99 -15.93
N LEU A 116 -7.12 -15.70 -16.29
CA LEU A 116 -5.82 -15.57 -15.62
C LEU A 116 -5.18 -14.20 -15.92
N THR A 117 -5.28 -13.72 -17.17
CA THR A 117 -4.83 -12.39 -17.57
C THR A 117 -5.60 -11.28 -16.85
N PHE A 118 -6.92 -11.41 -16.69
CA PHE A 118 -7.73 -10.49 -15.89
C PHE A 118 -7.36 -10.51 -14.39
N LEU A 119 -7.18 -11.71 -13.82
CA LEU A 119 -6.74 -11.88 -12.42
C LEU A 119 -5.38 -11.22 -12.17
N PHE A 120 -4.42 -11.40 -13.07
CA PHE A 120 -3.12 -10.75 -13.01
C PHE A 120 -3.25 -9.22 -13.07
N ALA A 121 -3.98 -8.68 -14.05
CA ALA A 121 -4.15 -7.24 -14.22
C ALA A 121 -4.80 -6.57 -12.99
N THR A 122 -5.87 -7.16 -12.45
CA THR A 122 -6.54 -6.66 -11.23
C THR A 122 -5.69 -6.81 -9.98
N SER A 123 -4.90 -7.88 -9.85
CA SER A 123 -3.98 -8.06 -8.71
C SER A 123 -2.80 -7.09 -8.76
N LEU A 124 -2.28 -6.79 -9.94
CA LEU A 124 -1.22 -5.78 -10.14
C LEU A 124 -1.75 -4.37 -9.84
N LEU A 125 -2.96 -4.04 -10.29
CA LEU A 125 -3.63 -2.79 -9.95
C LEU A 125 -3.90 -2.67 -8.44
N GLY A 126 -4.34 -3.76 -7.79
CA GLY A 126 -4.51 -3.82 -6.34
C GLY A 126 -3.20 -3.64 -5.57
N TRP A 127 -2.08 -4.20 -6.05
CA TRP A 127 -0.76 -3.96 -5.49
C TRP A 127 -0.34 -2.48 -5.61
N LEU A 128 -0.47 -1.89 -6.81
CA LEU A 128 -0.13 -0.47 -7.04
C LEU A 128 -1.01 0.48 -6.21
N ALA A 129 -2.32 0.25 -6.18
CA ALA A 129 -3.25 1.04 -5.38
C ALA A 129 -2.96 0.88 -3.88
N GLY A 130 -2.66 -0.33 -3.42
CA GLY A 130 -2.27 -0.60 -2.03
C GLY A 130 -0.98 0.12 -1.62
N LEU A 131 0.01 0.20 -2.51
CA LEU A 131 1.23 1.00 -2.28
C LEU A 131 0.92 2.48 -2.07
N VAL A 132 0.14 3.08 -2.99
CA VAL A 132 -0.15 4.52 -2.97
C VAL A 132 -1.04 4.87 -1.78
N SER A 133 -2.16 4.17 -1.58
CA SER A 133 -3.07 4.41 -0.46
C SER A 133 -2.39 4.18 0.89
N GLY A 134 -1.59 3.11 1.02
CA GLY A 134 -0.85 2.82 2.25
C GLY A 134 0.19 3.88 2.58
N GLN A 135 0.99 4.30 1.59
CA GLN A 135 2.02 5.34 1.79
C GLN A 135 1.41 6.70 2.11
N LEU A 136 0.32 7.09 1.44
CA LEU A 136 -0.38 8.35 1.72
C LEU A 136 -0.96 8.34 3.13
N ASN A 137 -1.69 7.29 3.52
CA ASN A 137 -2.29 7.18 4.85
C ASN A 137 -1.23 7.12 5.97
N TYR A 138 -0.12 6.41 5.73
CA TYR A 138 1.01 6.40 6.65
C TYR A 138 1.59 7.81 6.84
N SER A 139 1.95 8.49 5.75
CA SER A 139 2.60 9.80 5.82
C SER A 139 1.73 10.92 6.40
N ALA A 140 0.40 10.86 6.20
CA ALA A 140 -0.52 11.88 6.67
C ALA A 140 -0.99 11.65 8.11
N ASN A 141 -1.31 10.39 8.48
CA ASN A 141 -2.03 10.10 9.73
C ASN A 141 -1.22 9.23 10.70
N MET A 142 -0.69 8.10 10.23
CA MET A 142 -0.08 7.11 11.15
C MET A 142 1.35 7.48 11.57
N TYR A 143 2.11 8.18 10.72
CA TYR A 143 3.47 8.58 11.05
C TYR A 143 3.54 9.57 12.22
N PRO A 144 2.77 10.70 12.25
CA PRO A 144 2.70 11.57 13.43
C PRO A 144 2.22 10.85 14.69
N TYR A 145 1.29 9.91 14.56
CA TYR A 145 0.84 9.06 15.66
C TYR A 145 1.99 8.24 16.24
N PHE A 146 2.68 7.42 15.43
CA PHE A 146 3.76 6.57 15.93
C PHE A 146 4.92 7.39 16.51
N ASP A 147 5.40 8.40 15.78
CA ASP A 147 6.53 9.28 16.14
C ASP A 147 6.38 9.92 17.53
N VAL A 148 5.16 10.28 17.94
CA VAL A 148 4.89 10.87 19.27
C VAL A 148 4.47 9.85 20.33
N THR A 149 3.89 8.70 19.95
CA THR A 149 3.50 7.66 20.92
C THR A 149 4.67 6.94 21.56
N GLU A 150 5.82 6.82 20.89
CA GLU A 150 7.04 6.21 21.45
C GLU A 150 7.75 7.07 22.49
N LEU A 151 7.41 8.36 22.53
CA LEU A 151 8.03 9.34 23.41
C LEU A 151 7.23 9.55 24.71
N ASN A 152 7.96 9.95 25.76
CA ASN A 152 7.44 10.01 27.12
C ASN A 152 6.43 11.14 27.33
N ILE A 153 5.49 10.91 28.25
CA ILE A 153 4.46 11.87 28.66
C ILE A 153 4.92 12.57 29.93
N TYR A 154 4.98 13.89 29.91
CA TYR A 154 5.27 14.70 31.09
C TYR A 154 4.10 15.61 31.43
N THR A 155 3.78 15.70 32.72
CA THR A 155 2.68 16.50 33.24
C THR A 155 3.16 17.53 34.26
N SER A 156 2.42 18.63 34.38
CA SER A 156 2.73 19.73 35.29
C SER A 156 4.14 20.31 35.12
N VAL A 157 4.61 20.42 33.88
CA VAL A 157 5.95 20.95 33.56
C VAL A 157 5.97 22.47 33.73
N ASP A 158 6.96 22.99 34.46
CA ASP A 158 7.22 24.41 34.59
C ASP A 158 8.24 24.86 33.52
N PRO A 159 7.84 25.68 32.53
CA PRO A 159 8.75 26.13 31.47
C PRO A 159 9.84 27.09 31.97
N SER A 160 9.71 27.68 33.17
CA SER A 160 10.69 28.61 33.74
C SER A 160 11.83 27.94 34.53
N VAL A 161 11.60 26.71 35.02
CA VAL A 161 12.55 25.94 35.84
C VAL A 161 13.07 24.70 35.12
N SER A 162 12.26 24.06 34.26
CA SER A 162 12.70 22.89 33.50
C SER A 162 13.54 23.28 32.28
N GLN A 163 14.55 22.47 31.98
CA GLN A 163 15.44 22.66 30.84
C GLN A 163 15.16 21.57 29.81
N GLY A 164 15.20 21.92 28.53
CA GLY A 164 14.93 21.01 27.42
C GLY A 164 15.87 19.81 27.41
N GLN A 165 17.12 20.00 27.86
CA GLN A 165 18.11 18.92 27.99
C GLN A 165 17.66 17.76 28.89
N ARG A 166 16.77 18.00 29.87
CA ARG A 166 16.23 16.94 30.75
C ARG A 166 15.01 16.22 30.17
N LEU A 167 14.43 16.77 29.11
CA LEU A 167 13.19 16.32 28.47
C LEU A 167 13.42 16.04 26.97
N MET A 168 14.60 15.52 26.62
CA MET A 168 14.98 15.23 25.22
C MET A 168 14.18 14.08 24.59
N ASP A 169 13.45 13.32 25.41
CA ASP A 169 12.54 12.20 25.11
C ASP A 169 11.06 12.57 25.31
N LEU A 170 10.74 13.84 25.58
CA LEU A 170 9.38 14.39 25.65
C LEU A 170 8.62 14.10 24.34
N GLY A 171 7.45 13.50 24.41
CA GLY A 171 6.51 13.39 23.28
C GLY A 171 5.29 14.28 23.47
N ARG A 172 4.74 14.22 24.68
CA ARG A 172 3.57 14.97 25.11
C ARG A 172 3.90 15.72 26.38
N VAL A 173 3.53 17.00 26.43
CA VAL A 173 3.69 17.83 27.62
C VAL A 173 2.40 18.51 28.01
N MET A 174 2.07 18.46 29.30
CA MET A 174 1.09 19.34 29.94
C MET A 174 1.85 20.33 30.82
N PHE A 175 1.78 21.62 30.52
CA PHE A 175 2.42 22.66 31.33
C PHE A 175 1.56 23.02 32.56
N LEU A 176 2.17 23.73 33.52
CA LEU A 176 1.47 24.23 34.70
C LEU A 176 0.29 25.17 34.36
N PRO A 177 -0.74 25.28 35.22
CA PRO A 177 -1.78 26.29 35.07
C PRO A 177 -1.19 27.71 35.01
N GLY A 178 -1.66 28.52 34.06
CA GLY A 178 -1.11 29.86 33.80
C GLY A 178 0.07 29.89 32.82
N SER A 179 0.53 28.73 32.34
CA SER A 179 1.43 28.67 31.18
C SER A 179 0.70 29.07 29.89
N HIS A 180 1.35 29.88 29.06
CA HIS A 180 0.81 30.44 27.83
C HIS A 180 1.94 30.76 26.84
N LEU A 181 1.58 31.16 25.62
CA LEU A 181 2.53 31.61 24.60
C LEU A 181 2.89 33.08 24.81
N ASP A 182 4.18 33.40 24.92
CA ASP A 182 4.65 34.77 24.97
C ASP A 182 4.70 35.37 23.56
N LEU A 183 3.56 35.95 23.16
CA LEU A 183 3.40 36.59 21.86
C LEU A 183 4.34 37.81 21.65
N THR A 184 5.00 38.31 22.70
CA THR A 184 5.96 39.43 22.57
C THR A 184 7.32 39.00 22.00
N LYS A 185 7.64 37.70 22.07
CA LYS A 185 8.92 37.10 21.64
C LYS A 185 8.76 36.14 20.45
N VAL A 186 7.71 36.32 19.66
CA VAL A 186 7.48 35.58 18.41
C VAL A 186 8.60 35.85 17.41
N MET A 187 9.02 34.82 16.68
CA MET A 187 9.95 34.97 15.57
C MET A 187 9.53 34.12 14.38
N SER A 188 9.92 34.53 13.18
CA SER A 188 9.61 33.86 11.93
C SER A 188 10.83 33.78 11.02
N PHE A 189 11.20 32.58 10.61
CA PHE A 189 12.21 32.36 9.56
C PHE A 189 11.53 32.04 8.22
N ARG A 190 12.01 32.60 7.11
CA ARG A 190 11.45 32.36 5.77
C ARG A 190 12.46 31.69 4.87
N SER A 191 12.07 30.55 4.31
CA SER A 191 12.79 29.83 3.25
C SER A 191 11.80 29.51 2.12
N SER A 192 11.55 28.25 1.82
CA SER A 192 10.45 27.80 0.93
C SER A 192 9.05 28.05 1.52
N ARG A 193 8.92 27.88 2.84
CA ARG A 193 7.75 28.20 3.66
C ARG A 193 8.12 29.19 4.75
N MET A 194 7.12 29.74 5.45
CA MET A 194 7.34 30.55 6.65
C MET A 194 7.31 29.65 7.89
N TYR A 195 8.39 29.62 8.65
CA TYR A 195 8.55 28.85 9.88
C TYR A 195 8.35 29.78 11.07
N CYS A 196 7.29 29.55 11.83
CA CYS A 196 6.81 30.42 12.90
C CYS A 196 7.09 29.77 14.26
N ILE A 197 7.62 30.54 15.21
CA ILE A 197 7.84 30.09 16.59
C ILE A 197 7.35 31.11 17.62
N ALA A 198 6.86 30.61 18.75
CA ALA A 198 6.50 31.40 19.93
C ALA A 198 6.98 30.66 21.20
N PRO A 199 7.69 31.32 22.13
CA PRO A 199 8.15 30.66 23.35
C PRO A 199 6.99 30.42 24.32
N VAL A 200 7.05 29.32 25.07
CA VAL A 200 6.12 29.01 26.16
C VAL A 200 6.66 29.60 27.47
N THR A 201 5.83 30.36 28.19
CA THR A 201 6.18 30.97 29.47
C THR A 201 5.11 30.70 30.52
N VAL A 202 5.40 30.98 31.79
CA VAL A 202 4.43 30.88 32.90
C VAL A 202 4.42 32.19 33.70
N GLY A 203 3.22 32.69 34.01
CA GLY A 203 3.06 34.01 34.63
C GLY A 203 3.36 35.19 33.70
N SER A 204 2.99 36.40 34.14
CA SER A 204 2.84 37.54 33.22
C SER A 204 4.10 38.38 32.95
N SER A 205 5.14 38.29 33.81
CA SER A 205 6.22 39.30 33.83
C SER A 205 7.56 38.76 34.35
N GLY A 206 8.23 37.90 33.58
CA GLY A 206 9.60 37.46 33.90
C GLY A 206 10.38 37.08 32.64
N ASN A 207 11.63 37.53 32.54
CA ASN A 207 12.58 36.91 31.62
C ASN A 207 12.99 35.55 32.20
N LEU A 208 12.74 34.47 31.46
CA LEU A 208 13.18 33.13 31.87
C LEU A 208 14.71 33.04 31.80
N SER A 209 15.29 32.18 32.64
CA SER A 209 16.73 31.88 32.64
C SER A 209 17.16 31.15 31.35
N SER A 210 16.28 30.30 30.82
CA SER A 210 16.38 29.60 29.53
C SER A 210 15.00 29.45 28.91
N TYR A 211 14.91 29.65 27.59
CA TYR A 211 13.71 29.47 26.78
C TYR A 211 13.85 28.19 25.95
N ASP A 212 13.62 27.04 26.56
CA ASP A 212 13.78 25.75 25.87
C ASP A 212 12.48 25.21 25.24
N PHE A 213 11.29 25.73 25.59
CA PHE A 213 10.01 25.26 25.05
C PHE A 213 9.41 26.27 24.06
N TRP A 214 9.12 25.78 22.84
CA TRP A 214 8.64 26.61 21.74
C TRP A 214 7.42 25.99 21.07
N ALA A 215 6.32 26.73 21.01
CA ALA A 215 5.26 26.42 20.07
C ALA A 215 5.73 26.75 18.65
N ALA A 216 5.55 25.82 17.72
CA ALA A 216 6.06 25.92 16.35
C ALA A 216 5.04 25.47 15.30
N GLY A 217 5.16 26.01 14.10
CA GLY A 217 4.43 25.54 12.92
C GLY A 217 4.70 26.40 11.68
N VAL A 218 4.06 26.04 10.57
CA VAL A 218 4.34 26.62 9.25
C VAL A 218 3.19 27.47 8.71
N ASP A 219 3.54 28.51 7.96
CA ASP A 219 2.64 29.36 7.16
C ASP A 219 1.46 30.00 7.95
N CYS A 220 1.63 30.15 9.27
CA CYS A 220 0.63 30.67 10.22
C CYS A 220 1.01 32.01 10.87
N CYS A 221 2.05 32.68 10.36
CA CYS A 221 2.52 33.97 10.81
C CYS A 221 2.62 34.96 9.64
N SER A 222 2.52 36.25 9.93
CA SER A 222 2.65 37.33 8.94
C SER A 222 4.01 38.06 9.01
N GLY A 223 4.85 37.71 9.99
CA GLY A 223 6.17 38.28 10.22
C GLY A 223 6.61 38.14 11.68
N LYS A 224 7.45 39.07 12.15
CA LYS A 224 8.15 39.02 13.45
C LYS A 224 7.30 39.25 14.71
N ALA A 225 5.96 39.29 14.63
CA ALA A 225 5.11 39.70 15.76
C ALA A 225 3.68 39.13 15.74
N ASP A 226 3.40 38.13 14.90
CA ASP A 226 2.06 37.56 14.74
C ASP A 226 2.18 36.04 14.65
N PHE A 227 1.60 35.30 15.60
CA PHE A 227 1.65 33.84 15.66
C PHE A 227 0.23 33.30 15.80
N ARG A 228 -0.20 32.48 14.83
CA ARG A 228 -1.57 31.94 14.78
C ARG A 228 -1.61 30.41 14.61
N CYS A 229 -0.52 29.72 14.94
CA CYS A 229 -0.45 28.26 14.84
C CYS A 229 -1.13 27.57 16.03
N GLY A 230 -1.77 26.43 15.76
CA GLY A 230 -2.46 25.63 16.78
C GLY A 230 -3.51 26.43 17.54
N GLU A 231 -3.74 26.07 18.79
CA GLU A 231 -4.76 26.69 19.64
C GLU A 231 -4.29 27.99 20.33
N TYR A 232 -3.51 28.83 19.64
CA TYR A 232 -2.88 30.05 20.22
C TYR A 232 -3.85 31.00 20.94
N ARG A 233 -5.12 31.02 20.53
CA ARG A 233 -6.18 31.90 21.08
C ARG A 233 -6.98 31.25 22.22
N ASN A 234 -6.81 29.95 22.46
CA ASN A 234 -7.53 29.22 23.50
C ASN A 234 -6.82 29.41 24.86
N PRO A 235 -7.46 30.07 25.86
CA PRO A 235 -6.85 30.24 27.18
C PRO A 235 -6.75 28.94 27.99
N HIS A 236 -7.41 27.87 27.55
CA HIS A 236 -7.29 26.53 28.13
C HIS A 236 -6.19 25.69 27.46
N ALA A 237 -5.66 26.13 26.31
CA ALA A 237 -4.51 25.47 25.70
C ALA A 237 -3.26 25.71 26.54
N ARG A 238 -2.69 24.62 27.05
CA ARG A 238 -1.49 24.59 27.90
C ARG A 238 -0.66 23.32 27.67
N ALA A 239 -0.84 22.69 26.53
CA ALA A 239 -0.24 21.41 26.21
C ALA A 239 0.51 21.47 24.87
N GLY A 240 1.47 20.55 24.72
CA GLY A 240 2.31 20.47 23.54
C GLY A 240 2.46 19.03 23.06
N LEU A 241 2.27 18.83 21.76
CA LEU A 241 2.64 17.61 21.04
C LEU A 241 3.99 17.86 20.35
N ARG A 242 5.03 17.06 20.58
CA ARG A 242 6.34 17.34 19.99
C ARG A 242 6.37 17.15 18.48
N LEU A 243 6.99 18.10 17.77
CA LEU A 243 7.43 17.88 16.40
C LEU A 243 8.79 17.19 16.43
N VAL A 244 8.78 15.85 16.38
CA VAL A 244 10.02 15.04 16.50
C VAL A 244 10.77 15.03 15.19
N HIS A 245 10.07 14.74 14.08
CA HIS A 245 10.70 14.60 12.77
C HIS A 245 10.21 15.59 11.72
N GLY A 246 11.18 16.14 11.01
CA GLY A 246 10.97 16.83 9.74
C GLY A 246 12.24 17.53 9.27
N SER A 247 12.40 17.65 7.96
CA SER A 247 13.34 18.60 7.32
C SER A 247 13.09 20.06 7.73
N GLN A 248 12.03 20.30 8.50
CA GLN A 248 11.61 21.57 9.08
C GLN A 248 12.30 21.89 10.41
N HIS A 249 12.83 20.89 11.14
CA HIS A 249 13.42 21.08 12.46
C HIS A 249 14.62 22.06 12.43
N ASP A 250 15.49 21.94 11.42
CA ASP A 250 16.61 22.86 11.23
C ASP A 250 16.16 24.29 10.92
N PHE A 251 15.07 24.46 10.15
CA PHE A 251 14.50 25.78 9.86
C PHE A 251 13.85 26.42 11.09
N PHE A 252 13.21 25.64 11.97
CA PHE A 252 12.75 26.12 13.27
C PHE A 252 13.93 26.52 14.18
N ARG A 253 15.04 25.78 14.15
CA ARG A 253 16.27 26.16 14.88
C ARG A 253 16.86 27.49 14.39
N LEU A 254 16.83 27.76 13.08
CA LEU A 254 17.23 29.07 12.54
C LEU A 254 16.30 30.20 13.02
N ALA A 255 15.00 29.95 13.16
CA ALA A 255 14.07 30.91 13.76
C ALA A 255 14.41 31.19 15.25
N VAL A 256 14.77 30.15 16.02
CA VAL A 256 15.19 30.30 17.44
C VAL A 256 16.45 31.15 17.53
N GLN A 257 17.48 30.89 16.70
CA GLN A 257 18.71 31.68 16.68
C GLN A 257 18.44 33.17 16.37
N GLN A 258 17.48 33.46 15.49
CA GLN A 258 17.02 34.83 15.23
C GLN A 258 16.29 35.44 16.43
N ALA A 259 15.52 34.66 17.19
CA ALA A 259 14.87 35.09 18.42
C ALA A 259 15.89 35.38 19.54
N GLU A 260 16.87 34.51 19.75
CA GLU A 260 17.98 34.70 20.70
C GLU A 260 18.73 36.01 20.41
N ALA A 261 19.12 36.24 19.15
CA ALA A 261 19.81 37.47 18.74
C ALA A 261 18.94 38.73 18.88
N THR A 262 17.64 38.65 18.57
CA THR A 262 16.72 39.81 18.59
C THR A 262 16.34 40.20 20.03
N TYR A 263 15.97 39.22 20.86
CA TYR A 263 15.43 39.43 22.21
C TYR A 263 16.46 39.29 23.32
N LYS A 264 17.71 38.93 22.99
CA LYS A 264 18.82 38.68 23.95
C LYS A 264 18.49 37.59 24.98
N ILE A 265 17.73 36.58 24.55
CA ILE A 265 17.36 35.38 25.30
C ILE A 265 18.30 34.22 24.95
N ARG A 266 18.25 33.13 25.72
CA ARG A 266 19.03 31.90 25.46
C ARG A 266 18.12 30.68 25.45
N ALA A 267 18.30 29.82 24.46
CA ALA A 267 17.54 28.61 24.18
C ALA A 267 18.52 27.46 23.84
N PRO A 268 19.31 26.97 24.81
CA PRO A 268 20.37 26.00 24.54
C PRO A 268 19.87 24.68 23.95
N HIS A 269 18.67 24.22 24.34
CA HIS A 269 18.09 22.96 23.86
C HIS A 269 16.61 23.18 23.50
N PRO A 270 16.30 23.81 22.35
CA PRO A 270 14.93 24.13 21.97
C PRO A 270 14.16 22.87 21.58
N ILE A 271 13.02 22.66 22.24
CA ILE A 271 12.03 21.63 21.93
C ILE A 271 10.84 22.30 21.25
N PHE A 272 10.50 21.82 20.05
CA PHE A 272 9.39 22.31 19.25
C PHE A 272 8.11 21.51 19.49
N LEU A 273 7.02 22.24 19.74
CA LEU A 273 5.72 21.70 20.15
C LEU A 273 4.62 22.25 19.25
N HIS A 274 3.67 21.42 18.85
CA HIS A 274 2.37 21.85 18.34
C HIS A 274 1.48 22.18 19.54
N TRP A 275 0.94 23.40 19.58
CA TRP A 275 0.23 23.93 20.74
C TRP A 275 -1.25 23.57 20.72
N VAL A 276 -1.68 22.81 21.73
CA VAL A 276 -3.03 22.21 21.84
C VAL A 276 -3.57 22.30 23.26
N GLN A 277 -4.88 22.12 23.43
CA GLN A 277 -5.51 21.94 24.72
C GLN A 277 -5.40 20.51 25.23
N ASP A 278 -5.66 19.52 24.36
CA ASP A 278 -5.58 18.11 24.71
C ASP A 278 -4.74 17.31 23.69
N PRO A 279 -3.49 16.95 24.02
CA PRO A 279 -2.63 16.16 23.16
C PRO A 279 -3.03 14.68 23.12
N ILE A 280 -3.93 14.22 24.00
CA ILE A 280 -4.47 12.85 23.97
C ILE A 280 -5.56 12.78 22.89
N ALA A 281 -6.51 13.73 22.91
CA ALA A 281 -7.54 13.85 21.86
C ALA A 281 -6.92 14.02 20.46
N GLU A 282 -5.89 14.85 20.32
CA GLU A 282 -5.20 15.09 19.04
C GLU A 282 -4.52 13.80 18.50
N ILE A 283 -3.85 13.01 19.37
CA ILE A 283 -3.26 11.71 18.96
C ILE A 283 -4.35 10.71 18.57
N HIS A 284 -5.47 10.65 19.30
CA HIS A 284 -6.59 9.79 18.92
C HIS A 284 -7.22 10.21 17.59
N ALA A 285 -7.28 11.52 17.28
CA ALA A 285 -7.75 12.00 15.98
C ALA A 285 -6.86 11.49 14.82
N TYR A 286 -5.53 11.51 14.96
CA TYR A 286 -4.62 10.89 13.97
C TYR A 286 -4.87 9.38 13.83
N GLN A 287 -5.10 8.68 14.94
CA GLN A 287 -5.38 7.25 14.94
C GLN A 287 -6.70 6.92 14.23
N ASP A 288 -7.77 7.62 14.59
CA ASP A 288 -9.13 7.41 14.07
C ASP A 288 -9.22 7.77 12.59
N GLU A 289 -8.64 8.89 12.17
CA GLU A 289 -8.64 9.31 10.76
C GLU A 289 -7.77 8.37 9.90
N GLY A 290 -6.67 7.83 10.44
CA GLY A 290 -5.87 6.81 9.77
C GLY A 290 -6.61 5.46 9.62
N CYS A 291 -7.30 5.00 10.66
CA CYS A 291 -8.14 3.80 10.62
C CYS A 291 -9.33 3.97 9.65
N LYS A 292 -9.99 5.13 9.69
CA LYS A 292 -11.09 5.50 8.78
C LYS A 292 -10.62 5.52 7.32
N ASN A 293 -9.50 6.15 7.01
CA ASN A 293 -8.95 6.20 5.65
C ASN A 293 -8.50 4.83 5.15
N PHE A 294 -7.96 3.98 6.03
CA PHE A 294 -7.66 2.58 5.72
C PHE A 294 -8.95 1.79 5.36
N LEU A 295 -9.99 1.87 6.19
CA LEU A 295 -11.27 1.19 5.94
C LEU A 295 -11.97 1.71 4.67
N LEU A 296 -12.01 3.03 4.46
CA LEU A 296 -12.56 3.64 3.26
C LEU A 296 -11.82 3.17 2.00
N SER A 297 -10.48 3.09 2.05
CA SER A 297 -9.67 2.59 0.94
C SER A 297 -10.00 1.13 0.59
N ILE A 298 -10.20 0.27 1.60
CA ILE A 298 -10.62 -1.13 1.41
C ILE A 298 -12.02 -1.21 0.80
N CYS A 299 -12.99 -0.47 1.34
CA CYS A 299 -14.35 -0.46 0.81
C CYS A 299 -14.39 0.05 -0.64
N SER A 300 -13.66 1.13 -0.95
CA SER A 300 -13.57 1.67 -2.31
C SER A 300 -12.95 0.67 -3.29
N PHE A 301 -11.85 0.01 -2.93
CA PHE A 301 -11.22 -1.00 -3.78
C PHE A 301 -12.11 -2.24 -3.97
N PHE A 302 -12.80 -2.69 -2.91
CA PHE A 302 -13.71 -3.82 -2.99
C PHE A 302 -14.90 -3.56 -3.92
N VAL A 303 -15.52 -2.37 -3.85
CA VAL A 303 -16.61 -1.97 -4.76
C VAL A 303 -16.11 -1.87 -6.21
N PHE A 304 -14.93 -1.30 -6.43
CA PHE A 304 -14.28 -1.27 -7.74
C PHE A 304 -14.02 -2.68 -8.29
N GLN A 305 -13.50 -3.60 -7.47
CA GLN A 305 -13.20 -4.97 -7.90
C GLN A 305 -14.47 -5.78 -8.21
N LEU A 306 -15.56 -5.59 -7.44
CA LEU A 306 -16.86 -6.17 -7.76
C LEU A 306 -17.38 -5.69 -9.12
N PHE A 307 -17.29 -4.38 -9.39
CA PHE A 307 -17.68 -3.81 -10.69
C PHE A 307 -16.83 -4.36 -11.84
N ALA A 308 -15.50 -4.44 -11.66
CA ALA A 308 -14.59 -4.98 -12.66
C ALA A 308 -14.89 -6.46 -13.00
N VAL A 309 -15.14 -7.29 -11.98
CA VAL A 309 -15.52 -8.70 -12.17
C VAL A 309 -16.89 -8.84 -12.83
N ALA A 310 -17.87 -7.99 -12.47
CA ALA A 310 -19.18 -7.97 -13.11
C ALA A 310 -19.07 -7.56 -14.60
N ALA A 311 -18.30 -6.53 -14.93
CA ALA A 311 -18.05 -6.09 -16.30
C ALA A 311 -17.37 -7.20 -17.12
N PHE A 312 -16.34 -7.85 -16.58
CA PHE A 312 -15.69 -9.00 -17.23
C PHE A 312 -16.65 -10.18 -17.45
N ALA A 313 -17.53 -10.46 -16.49
CA ALA A 313 -18.55 -11.51 -16.61
C ALA A 313 -19.66 -11.19 -17.62
N LEU A 314 -19.95 -9.90 -17.88
CA LEU A 314 -20.87 -9.48 -18.95
C LEU A 314 -20.19 -9.56 -20.32
N LEU A 315 -18.98 -9.00 -20.46
CA LEU A 315 -18.22 -9.01 -21.72
C LEU A 315 -17.95 -10.43 -22.23
N SER A 316 -17.58 -11.34 -21.32
CA SER A 316 -17.36 -12.76 -21.68
C SER A 316 -18.64 -13.52 -22.03
N LYS A 317 -19.83 -13.02 -21.67
CA LYS A 317 -21.13 -13.55 -22.14
C LYS A 317 -21.55 -12.99 -23.50
N THR A 318 -21.15 -11.76 -23.84
CA THR A 318 -21.50 -11.14 -25.14
C THR A 318 -20.60 -11.56 -26.30
N ILE A 319 -19.50 -12.26 -26.03
CA ILE A 319 -18.50 -12.69 -27.03
C ILE A 319 -18.65 -14.18 -27.41
N CYS A 320 -19.47 -14.94 -26.66
CA CYS A 320 -19.77 -16.36 -26.89
C CYS A 320 -21.18 -16.55 -27.48
#